data_AF-A0A5Q4ETG0-F1
#
_entry.id   AF-A0A5Q4ETG0-F1
#
_cell.length_a   1.000
_cell.length_b   1.000
_cell.length_c   1.000
_cell.angle_alpha   90.00
_cell.angle_beta   90.00
_cell.angle_gamma   90.00
#
_symmetry.space_group_name_H-M   'P 1'
#
loop_
_entity.id
_entity.type
_entity.pdbx_description
1 polymer ?
#
loop_
_entity_poly.entity_id
_entity_poly.type
_entity_poly.pdbx_seq_one_letter_code
_entity_poly.pdbx_strand_id
1 'polypeptide(L)'
;MNVTWIIPALSLTLAAAGLALLAWSLFWDRARGRRRCPKCWYDMAGAVGLVCPECGRDAKREREMLRTRRRWGWAVAGCLVIVGAYGVYVGQAVRARGWAAAVPSWALVHLVPVLSHERGDEWMQSLNHATWREIEHRRSAGTLRALKERMLMNRIARVNAGDPDPIIIVRDGWPTGMDIHIEVLPPLWVQGRRGRVLVVTPRAPGMAQASAHVMGRDALVARNATYYGRLSLLQNIGTPPPGVTRIELDIELREGPPSENRAIRGYEQTGGSNVYSVVWRSRQTLELARADGADESLTEFSSPAIESVLRESANVSIKLDHLHDRALVETRMDWEMARRSLCKIQNDVLALRMEILRDGEVVATGYAGLEHVASRRSGAGMLLELLHPVSAYSVVAPLSEQFAAIGIEDSEWTARLAGDPHVALRYPDAARYWKGEVVVPVTSIEVLDINADEREIQRWRSEFRMRSPRR
;
A
#
# COMPACT_ATOMS: atom_id res chain seq x y z
N MET A 1 -24.59 27.69 16.03
CA MET A 1 -25.01 27.81 14.60
C MET A 1 -23.82 27.49 13.73
N ASN A 2 -23.92 26.48 12.85
CA ASN A 2 -22.81 26.07 11.98
C ASN A 2 -22.60 27.11 10.88
N VAL A 3 -21.51 27.88 10.96
CA VAL A 3 -21.11 28.91 9.99
C VAL A 3 -20.58 28.29 8.68
N THR A 4 -20.53 26.96 8.60
CA THR A 4 -19.92 26.21 7.49
C THR A 4 -20.58 26.44 6.13
N TRP A 5 -21.84 26.86 6.07
CA TRP A 5 -22.54 27.14 4.80
C TRP A 5 -22.32 28.56 4.27
N ILE A 6 -21.88 29.52 5.10
CA ILE A 6 -21.76 30.94 4.71
C ILE A 6 -20.64 31.12 3.68
N ILE A 7 -19.50 30.48 3.89
CA ILE A 7 -18.33 30.58 3.00
C ILE A 7 -18.62 30.05 1.59
N PRO A 8 -19.16 28.82 1.40
CA PRO A 8 -19.48 28.35 0.07
C PRO A 8 -20.59 29.16 -0.60
N ALA A 9 -21.59 29.63 0.16
CA ALA A 9 -22.63 30.52 -0.37
C ALA A 9 -22.04 31.84 -0.87
N LEU A 10 -21.24 32.52 -0.05
CA LEU A 10 -20.57 33.77 -0.43
C LEU A 10 -19.66 33.59 -1.65
N SER A 11 -18.88 32.51 -1.68
CA SER A 11 -17.99 32.20 -2.80
C SER A 11 -18.77 31.95 -4.08
N LEU A 12 -19.88 31.22 -4.01
CA LEU A 12 -20.75 30.97 -5.16
C LEU A 12 -21.39 32.28 -5.68
N THR A 13 -21.85 33.15 -4.79
CA THR A 13 -22.41 34.45 -5.14
C THR A 13 -21.37 35.33 -5.84
N LEU A 14 -20.15 35.41 -5.31
CA LEU A 14 -19.06 36.17 -5.93
C LEU A 14 -18.68 35.59 -7.30
N ALA A 15 -18.57 34.27 -7.42
CA ALA A 15 -18.27 33.62 -8.69
C ALA A 15 -19.36 33.88 -9.74
N ALA A 16 -20.64 33.81 -9.35
CA ALA A 16 -21.77 34.12 -10.22
C ALA A 16 -21.77 35.59 -10.67
N ALA A 17 -21.50 36.52 -9.75
CA ALA A 17 -21.38 37.95 -10.07
C ALA A 17 -20.21 38.22 -11.04
N GLY A 18 -19.06 37.60 -10.81
CA GLY A 18 -17.90 37.71 -11.70
C GLY A 18 -18.16 37.13 -13.09
N LEU A 19 -18.85 35.98 -13.19
CA LEU A 19 -19.26 35.39 -14.45
C LEU A 19 -20.29 36.25 -15.19
N ALA A 20 -21.27 36.81 -14.49
CA ALA A 20 -22.25 37.73 -15.07
C ALA A 20 -21.56 38.99 -15.62
N LEU A 21 -20.63 39.57 -14.86
CA LEU A 21 -19.85 40.73 -15.28
C LEU A 21 -18.98 40.41 -16.51
N LEU A 22 -18.32 39.24 -16.51
CA LEU A 22 -17.51 38.77 -17.63
C LEU A 22 -18.36 38.56 -18.88
N ALA A 23 -19.49 37.86 -18.75
CA ALA A 23 -20.41 37.61 -19.86
C ALA A 23 -21.00 38.92 -20.42
N TRP A 24 -21.40 39.83 -19.55
CA TRP A 24 -21.88 41.16 -19.95
C TRP A 24 -20.79 41.96 -20.69
N SER A 25 -19.56 41.96 -20.16
CA SER A 25 -18.44 42.71 -20.75
C SER A 25 -18.01 42.20 -22.13
N LEU A 26 -18.21 40.91 -22.42
CA LEU A 26 -17.78 40.24 -23.64
C LEU A 26 -18.89 40.07 -24.69
N PHE A 27 -20.14 39.86 -24.26
CA PHE A 27 -21.22 39.37 -25.13
C PHE A 27 -22.46 40.24 -25.19
N TRP A 28 -22.63 41.24 -24.32
CA TRP A 28 -23.87 42.02 -24.26
C TRP A 28 -24.13 42.83 -25.55
N ASP A 29 -23.07 43.38 -26.15
CA ASP A 29 -23.18 44.32 -27.27
C ASP A 29 -22.66 43.72 -28.59
N ARG A 30 -23.24 42.57 -28.98
CA ARG A 30 -22.97 41.94 -30.29
C ARG A 30 -23.54 42.83 -31.41
N ALA A 31 -22.79 42.97 -32.50
CA ALA A 31 -23.17 43.82 -33.63
C ALA A 31 -24.51 43.42 -34.27
N ARG A 32 -24.94 42.14 -34.20
CA ARG A 32 -26.21 41.63 -34.77
C ARG A 32 -26.48 42.12 -36.21
N GLY A 33 -25.42 42.21 -37.02
CA GLY A 33 -25.48 42.70 -38.41
C GLY A 33 -25.61 44.23 -38.57
N ARG A 34 -25.72 45.00 -37.48
CA ARG A 34 -25.77 46.46 -37.52
C ARG A 34 -24.36 47.02 -37.68
N ARG A 35 -24.16 47.93 -38.64
CA ARG A 35 -22.91 48.67 -38.81
C ARG A 35 -22.81 49.71 -37.68
N ARG A 36 -21.73 49.69 -36.90
CA ARG A 36 -21.47 50.70 -35.86
C ARG A 36 -20.05 51.21 -35.94
N CYS A 37 -19.83 52.48 -35.61
CA CYS A 37 -18.48 53.03 -35.58
C CYS A 37 -17.64 52.34 -34.47
N PRO A 38 -16.41 51.84 -34.75
CA PRO A 38 -15.58 51.18 -33.74
C PRO A 38 -15.06 52.11 -32.64
N LYS A 39 -15.10 53.44 -32.84
CA LYS A 39 -14.64 54.44 -31.87
C LYS A 39 -15.78 54.92 -30.95
N CYS A 40 -16.82 55.54 -31.50
CA CYS A 40 -17.91 56.13 -30.72
C CYS A 40 -19.13 55.22 -30.57
N TRP A 41 -19.20 54.10 -31.31
CA TRP A 41 -20.33 53.16 -31.29
C TRP A 41 -21.65 53.69 -31.89
N TYR A 42 -21.58 54.79 -32.64
CA TYR A 42 -22.72 55.34 -33.39
C TYR A 42 -23.25 54.35 -34.44
N ASP A 43 -24.57 54.30 -34.62
CA ASP A 43 -25.23 53.45 -35.60
C ASP A 43 -25.03 54.01 -37.03
N MET A 44 -24.38 53.24 -37.89
CA MET A 44 -24.03 53.62 -39.26
C MET A 44 -25.04 53.07 -40.28
N ALA A 45 -26.22 52.58 -39.85
CA ALA A 45 -27.22 52.00 -40.75
C ALA A 45 -27.69 52.96 -41.87
N GLY A 46 -27.69 54.28 -41.64
CA GLY A 46 -28.07 55.29 -42.63
C GLY A 46 -26.92 56.11 -43.22
N ALA A 47 -25.67 55.83 -42.84
CA ALA A 47 -24.52 56.61 -43.30
C ALA A 47 -24.05 56.14 -44.69
N VAL A 48 -23.86 57.08 -45.62
CA VAL A 48 -23.30 56.81 -46.95
C VAL A 48 -21.78 56.85 -46.87
N GLY A 49 -21.14 55.67 -46.85
CA GLY A 49 -19.68 55.52 -46.82
C GLY A 49 -19.11 54.85 -45.57
N LEU A 50 -17.79 54.97 -45.37
CA LEU A 50 -17.06 54.36 -44.24
C LEU A 50 -16.64 55.37 -43.15
N VAL A 51 -16.97 56.66 -43.33
CA VAL A 51 -16.61 57.75 -42.40
C VAL A 51 -17.76 58.01 -41.43
N CYS A 52 -17.48 57.91 -40.13
CA CYS A 52 -18.49 58.14 -39.09
C CYS A 52 -18.84 59.64 -38.97
N PRO A 53 -20.13 60.03 -39.06
CA PRO A 53 -20.55 61.43 -39.02
C PRO A 53 -20.36 62.08 -37.64
N GLU A 54 -20.40 61.30 -36.55
CA GLU A 54 -20.25 61.81 -35.18
C GLU A 54 -18.80 62.10 -34.80
N CYS A 55 -17.90 61.14 -35.04
CA CYS A 55 -16.53 61.20 -34.51
C CYS A 55 -15.44 61.37 -35.57
N GLY A 56 -15.84 61.48 -36.85
CA GLY A 56 -14.94 61.63 -38.00
C GLY A 56 -14.03 60.42 -38.25
N ARG A 57 -14.24 59.28 -37.56
CA ARG A 57 -13.40 58.10 -37.75
C ARG A 57 -13.70 57.46 -39.10
N ASP A 58 -12.69 57.42 -39.96
CA ASP A 58 -12.69 56.65 -41.20
C ASP A 58 -12.37 55.17 -40.92
N ALA A 59 -13.32 54.29 -41.22
CA ALA A 59 -13.13 52.84 -41.11
C ALA A 59 -12.49 52.33 -42.41
N LYS A 60 -11.36 51.62 -42.31
CA LYS A 60 -10.63 51.18 -43.51
C LYS A 60 -11.37 50.10 -44.30
N ARG A 61 -12.26 49.36 -43.64
CA ARG A 61 -13.00 48.21 -44.19
C ARG A 61 -14.35 48.11 -43.52
N GLU A 62 -15.37 47.68 -44.28
CA GLU A 62 -16.73 47.48 -43.75
C GLU A 62 -16.77 46.50 -42.56
N ARG A 63 -15.89 45.48 -42.57
CA ARG A 63 -15.76 44.51 -41.47
C ARG A 63 -15.36 45.16 -40.13
N GLU A 64 -14.69 46.31 -40.14
CA GLU A 64 -14.38 47.04 -38.90
C GLU A 64 -15.63 47.60 -38.22
N MET A 65 -16.68 47.91 -38.99
CA MET A 65 -17.96 48.37 -38.46
C MET A 65 -18.83 47.26 -37.87
N LEU A 66 -18.47 46.00 -38.10
CA LEU A 66 -19.14 44.82 -37.52
C LEU A 66 -18.42 44.30 -36.27
N ARG A 67 -17.37 44.99 -35.81
CA ARG A 67 -16.56 44.56 -34.67
C ARG A 67 -17.34 44.75 -33.37
N THR A 68 -17.39 43.71 -32.52
CA THR A 68 -18.04 43.73 -31.20
C THR A 68 -17.26 44.59 -30.20
N ARG A 69 -17.92 45.49 -29.45
CA ARG A 69 -17.30 46.30 -28.38
C ARG A 69 -17.10 45.45 -27.15
N ARG A 70 -15.87 45.00 -26.94
CA ARG A 70 -15.48 44.28 -25.73
C ARG A 70 -14.98 45.28 -24.69
N ARG A 71 -15.56 45.22 -23.49
CA ARG A 71 -15.17 46.10 -22.37
C ARG A 71 -14.07 45.43 -21.56
N TRP A 72 -12.85 45.37 -22.12
CA TRP A 72 -11.73 44.61 -21.53
C TRP A 72 -11.43 44.95 -20.06
N GLY A 73 -11.55 46.22 -19.65
CA GLY A 73 -11.39 46.59 -18.23
C GLY A 73 -12.38 45.88 -17.31
N TRP A 74 -13.66 45.83 -17.69
CA TRP A 74 -14.69 45.09 -16.95
C TRP A 74 -14.52 43.57 -17.05
N ALA A 75 -13.98 43.06 -18.16
CA ALA A 75 -13.63 41.66 -18.29
C ALA A 75 -12.52 41.27 -17.28
N VAL A 76 -11.47 42.09 -17.15
CA VAL A 76 -10.41 41.88 -16.14
C VAL A 76 -10.99 41.93 -14.72
N ALA A 77 -11.86 42.90 -14.42
CA ALA A 77 -12.53 42.97 -13.12
C ALA A 77 -13.37 41.70 -12.84
N GLY A 78 -14.15 41.23 -13.82
CA GLY A 78 -14.89 39.97 -13.72
C GLY A 78 -14.00 38.77 -13.44
N CYS A 79 -12.86 38.66 -14.15
CA CYS A 79 -11.86 37.63 -13.89
C CYS A 79 -11.28 37.71 -12.48
N LEU A 80 -10.93 38.91 -11.99
CA LEU A 80 -10.39 39.11 -10.64
C LEU A 80 -11.42 38.73 -9.56
N VAL A 81 -12.70 39.05 -9.77
CA VAL A 81 -13.78 38.65 -8.86
C VAL A 81 -13.91 37.12 -8.81
N ILE A 82 -13.82 36.43 -9.96
CA ILE A 82 -13.85 34.96 -10.01
C ILE A 82 -12.64 34.36 -9.26
N VAL A 83 -11.45 34.90 -9.46
CA VAL A 83 -10.23 34.45 -8.75
C VAL A 83 -10.36 34.70 -7.24
N GLY A 84 -10.87 35.86 -6.84
CA GLY A 84 -11.13 36.19 -5.44
C GLY A 84 -12.16 35.26 -4.81
N ALA A 85 -13.26 34.95 -5.52
CA ALA A 85 -14.27 33.99 -5.10
C ALA A 85 -13.67 32.60 -4.86
N TYR A 86 -12.80 32.14 -5.77
CA TYR A 86 -12.07 30.89 -5.60
C TYR A 86 -11.14 30.94 -4.37
N GLY A 87 -10.42 32.05 -4.17
CA GLY A 87 -9.57 32.28 -3.01
C GLY A 87 -10.33 32.22 -1.68
N VAL A 88 -11.53 32.80 -1.60
CA VAL A 88 -12.40 32.71 -0.42
C VAL A 88 -12.83 31.26 -0.17
N TYR A 89 -13.22 30.53 -1.23
CA TYR A 89 -13.64 29.14 -1.13
C TYR A 89 -12.53 28.22 -0.61
N VAL A 90 -11.31 28.35 -1.14
CA VAL A 90 -10.18 27.49 -0.75
C VAL A 90 -9.41 27.99 0.47
N GLY A 91 -9.64 29.23 0.91
CA GLY A 91 -8.82 29.91 1.92
C GLY A 91 -8.72 29.15 3.25
N GLN A 92 -9.81 28.56 3.73
CA GLN A 92 -9.77 27.73 4.94
C GLN A 92 -8.95 26.45 4.75
N ALA A 93 -9.13 25.78 3.60
CA ALA A 93 -8.38 24.57 3.27
C ALA A 93 -6.88 24.86 3.13
N VAL A 94 -6.52 26.01 2.54
CA VAL A 94 -5.12 26.44 2.39
C VAL A 94 -4.47 26.78 3.74
N ARG A 95 -5.19 27.43 4.66
CA ARG A 95 -4.66 27.68 6.01
C ARG A 95 -4.44 26.39 6.80
N ALA A 96 -5.34 25.42 6.65
CA ALA A 96 -5.28 24.15 7.39
C ALA A 96 -4.26 23.15 6.80
N ARG A 97 -4.12 23.09 5.47
CA ARG A 97 -3.40 22.03 4.75
C ARG A 97 -2.32 22.54 3.79
N GLY A 98 -2.13 23.86 3.70
CA GLY A 98 -1.17 24.50 2.80
C GLY A 98 -1.71 24.74 1.39
N TRP A 99 -0.88 25.36 0.54
CA TRP A 99 -1.26 25.80 -0.82
C TRP A 99 -1.79 24.68 -1.73
N ALA A 100 -1.32 23.43 -1.53
CA ALA A 100 -1.73 22.28 -2.33
C ALA A 100 -3.25 22.01 -2.25
N ALA A 101 -3.89 22.41 -1.15
CA ALA A 101 -5.34 22.29 -0.99
C ALA A 101 -6.14 23.15 -1.98
N ALA A 102 -5.56 24.24 -2.50
CA ALA A 102 -6.13 25.05 -3.56
C ALA A 102 -5.90 24.49 -4.97
N VAL A 103 -5.20 23.36 -5.12
CA VAL A 103 -4.95 22.79 -6.44
C VAL A 103 -6.08 21.82 -6.80
N PRO A 104 -6.73 21.94 -7.97
CA PRO A 104 -7.72 20.96 -8.42
C PRO A 104 -7.13 19.55 -8.49
N SER A 105 -7.92 18.51 -8.21
CA SER A 105 -7.36 17.14 -8.11
C SER A 105 -6.73 16.65 -9.42
N TRP A 106 -7.22 17.11 -10.58
CA TRP A 106 -6.59 16.76 -11.87
C TRP A 106 -5.18 17.34 -11.95
N ALA A 107 -5.01 18.62 -11.56
CA ALA A 107 -3.73 19.29 -11.55
C ALA A 107 -2.79 18.64 -10.53
N LEU A 108 -3.26 18.29 -9.32
CA LEU A 108 -2.46 17.53 -8.36
C LEU A 108 -1.95 16.21 -8.96
N VAL A 109 -2.82 15.41 -9.58
CA VAL A 109 -2.40 14.15 -10.23
C VAL A 109 -1.37 14.39 -11.33
N HIS A 110 -1.44 15.53 -12.03
CA HIS A 110 -0.46 15.89 -13.05
C HIS A 110 0.81 16.56 -12.50
N LEU A 111 0.71 17.15 -11.32
CA LEU A 111 1.77 17.92 -10.68
C LEU A 111 2.60 17.09 -9.74
N VAL A 112 2.09 15.95 -9.21
CA VAL A 112 2.90 14.99 -8.47
C VAL A 112 4.10 14.67 -9.35
N PRO A 113 5.27 15.22 -9.02
CA PRO A 113 6.51 14.83 -9.65
C PRO A 113 6.66 13.41 -9.17
N VAL A 114 6.80 12.51 -10.13
CA VAL A 114 7.02 11.15 -9.71
C VAL A 114 8.38 11.16 -9.03
N LEU A 115 8.36 10.78 -7.77
CA LEU A 115 9.50 10.71 -6.86
C LEU A 115 10.45 9.62 -7.36
N SER A 116 11.07 9.81 -8.53
CA SER A 116 12.29 9.13 -8.89
C SER A 116 13.43 9.86 -8.18
N HIS A 117 13.89 9.19 -7.14
CA HIS A 117 15.13 9.19 -6.36
C HIS A 117 16.38 10.02 -6.76
N GLU A 118 16.34 10.93 -7.72
CA GLU A 118 17.50 11.76 -8.03
C GLU A 118 17.69 12.83 -6.93
N ARG A 119 18.55 12.47 -5.98
CA ARG A 119 19.20 13.37 -5.02
C ARG A 119 19.63 14.65 -5.72
N GLY A 120 18.98 15.76 -5.39
CA GLY A 120 19.45 17.07 -5.84
C GLY A 120 18.78 18.21 -5.08
N ASP A 121 17.45 18.29 -5.12
CA ASP A 121 16.79 19.53 -4.74
C ASP A 121 15.81 19.37 -3.56
N GLU A 122 16.22 19.85 -2.38
CA GLU A 122 15.37 19.96 -1.17
C GLU A 122 14.03 20.65 -1.47
N TRP A 123 14.04 21.65 -2.37
CA TRP A 123 12.84 22.38 -2.76
C TRP A 123 11.82 21.45 -3.47
N MET A 124 12.26 20.55 -4.35
CA MET A 124 11.38 19.58 -5.01
C MET A 124 10.81 18.57 -4.01
N GLN A 125 11.59 18.14 -3.02
CA GLN A 125 11.10 17.28 -1.95
C GLN A 125 9.97 17.97 -1.15
N SER A 126 10.11 19.28 -0.88
CA SER A 126 9.09 20.04 -0.14
C SER A 126 7.77 20.17 -0.90
N LEU A 127 7.81 20.45 -2.21
CA LEU A 127 6.64 20.51 -3.08
C LEU A 127 5.97 19.14 -3.16
N ASN A 128 6.76 18.08 -3.37
CA ASN A 128 6.28 16.71 -3.47
C ASN A 128 5.56 16.30 -2.19
N HIS A 129 6.11 16.69 -1.04
CA HIS A 129 5.50 16.37 0.24
C HIS A 129 4.17 17.09 0.46
N ALA A 130 4.01 18.35 0.00
CA ALA A 130 2.74 19.07 0.07
C ALA A 130 1.68 18.48 -0.88
N THR A 131 2.05 18.21 -2.14
CA THR A 131 1.12 17.62 -3.12
C THR A 131 0.72 16.20 -2.76
N TRP A 132 1.66 15.39 -2.26
CA TRP A 132 1.39 14.00 -1.85
C TRP A 132 0.48 13.95 -0.63
N ARG A 133 0.75 14.76 0.41
CA ARG A 133 -0.12 14.86 1.59
C ARG A 133 -1.55 15.24 1.21
N GLU A 134 -1.72 16.19 0.30
CA GLU A 134 -3.05 16.60 -0.14
C GLU A 134 -3.77 15.52 -0.94
N ILE A 135 -3.07 14.80 -1.81
CA ILE A 135 -3.66 13.65 -2.53
C ILE A 135 -4.08 12.56 -1.56
N GLU A 136 -3.22 12.22 -0.60
CA GLU A 136 -3.52 11.19 0.38
C GLU A 136 -4.71 11.59 1.25
N HIS A 137 -4.80 12.87 1.63
CA HIS A 137 -5.99 13.41 2.31
C HIS A 137 -7.26 13.27 1.44
N ARG A 138 -7.20 13.62 0.15
CA ARG A 138 -8.37 13.47 -0.74
C ARG A 138 -8.74 12.01 -0.96
N ARG A 139 -7.74 11.13 -0.98
CA ARG A 139 -7.89 9.68 -1.15
C ARG A 139 -8.53 9.05 0.09
N SER A 140 -8.09 9.40 1.29
CA SER A 140 -8.66 8.91 2.55
C SER A 140 -10.06 9.48 2.82
N ALA A 141 -10.31 10.73 2.44
CA ALA A 141 -11.64 11.36 2.52
C ALA A 141 -12.63 10.90 1.43
N GLY A 142 -12.22 10.03 0.50
CA GLY A 142 -13.08 9.56 -0.60
C GLY A 142 -13.45 10.63 -1.65
N THR A 143 -12.81 11.80 -1.63
CA THR A 143 -13.09 12.90 -2.57
C THR A 143 -12.34 12.76 -3.89
N LEU A 144 -11.31 11.91 -3.94
CA LEU A 144 -10.63 11.53 -5.17
C LEU A 144 -11.46 10.48 -5.92
N ARG A 145 -12.22 10.90 -6.95
CA ARG A 145 -13.00 10.01 -7.81
C ARG A 145 -12.13 8.90 -8.43
N ALA A 146 -12.69 7.72 -8.62
CA ALA A 146 -12.01 6.53 -9.15
C ALA A 146 -11.21 6.77 -10.44
N LEU A 147 -11.73 7.57 -11.39
CA LEU A 147 -10.99 7.92 -12.61
C LEU A 147 -9.68 8.66 -12.33
N LYS A 148 -9.67 9.61 -11.39
CA LYS A 148 -8.47 10.39 -11.03
C LYS A 148 -7.48 9.53 -10.27
N GLU A 149 -7.97 8.60 -9.48
CA GLU A 149 -7.14 7.62 -8.80
C GLU A 149 -6.48 6.67 -9.81
N ARG A 150 -7.22 6.15 -10.79
CA ARG A 150 -6.65 5.36 -11.90
C ARG A 150 -5.60 6.15 -12.68
N MET A 151 -5.83 7.44 -12.95
CA MET A 151 -4.84 8.31 -13.59
C MET A 151 -3.56 8.47 -12.74
N LEU A 152 -3.71 8.67 -11.43
CA LEU A 152 -2.60 8.74 -10.49
C LEU A 152 -1.79 7.45 -10.51
N MET A 153 -2.45 6.29 -10.42
CA MET A 153 -1.79 4.99 -10.38
C MET A 153 -1.07 4.68 -11.69
N ASN A 154 -1.71 4.93 -12.83
CA ASN A 154 -1.06 4.78 -14.13
C ASN A 154 0.18 5.67 -14.26
N ARG A 155 0.16 6.88 -13.69
CA ARG A 155 1.31 7.79 -13.75
C ARG A 155 2.45 7.33 -12.85
N ILE A 156 2.14 6.95 -11.61
CA ILE A 156 3.13 6.41 -10.66
C ILE A 156 3.77 5.16 -11.26
N ALA A 157 2.96 4.24 -11.78
CA ALA A 157 3.45 3.01 -12.39
C ALA A 157 4.33 3.26 -13.63
N ARG A 158 4.00 4.24 -14.47
CA ARG A 158 4.82 4.56 -15.66
C ARG A 158 6.18 5.12 -15.31
N VAL A 159 6.26 6.01 -14.33
CA VAL A 159 7.56 6.61 -14.01
C VAL A 159 8.39 5.68 -13.12
N ASN A 160 7.76 4.88 -12.27
CA ASN A 160 8.45 3.81 -11.55
C ASN A 160 8.69 2.56 -12.43
N ALA A 161 8.36 2.58 -13.73
CA ALA A 161 8.63 1.45 -14.62
C ALA A 161 10.14 1.22 -14.83
N GLY A 162 10.98 2.25 -14.59
CA GLY A 162 12.44 2.16 -14.69
C GLY A 162 13.16 1.70 -13.42
N ASP A 163 12.50 1.81 -12.26
CA ASP A 163 13.01 1.33 -10.97
C ASP A 163 11.82 1.07 -10.05
N PRO A 164 11.07 -0.03 -10.30
CA PRO A 164 10.05 -0.41 -9.35
C PRO A 164 10.82 -0.88 -8.12
N ASP A 165 10.70 -0.17 -6.99
CA ASP A 165 10.76 -0.84 -5.70
C ASP A 165 9.98 -2.15 -5.90
N PRO A 166 10.64 -3.31 -5.84
CA PRO A 166 10.12 -4.51 -6.48
C PRO A 166 8.79 -4.86 -5.83
N ILE A 167 7.70 -4.65 -6.59
CA ILE A 167 6.34 -5.09 -6.20
C ILE A 167 6.37 -6.59 -5.90
N ILE A 168 7.24 -7.28 -6.62
CA ILE A 168 7.56 -8.68 -6.46
C ILE A 168 9.06 -8.77 -6.22
N ILE A 169 9.43 -9.20 -5.02
CA ILE A 169 10.82 -9.56 -4.73
C ILE A 169 10.92 -11.08 -4.88
N VAL A 170 11.95 -11.51 -5.58
CA VAL A 170 12.36 -12.90 -5.65
C VAL A 170 13.84 -13.00 -5.35
N ARG A 171 14.29 -14.19 -4.97
CA ARG A 171 15.69 -14.57 -4.98
C ARG A 171 16.25 -14.58 -6.42
N ASP A 172 17.50 -14.15 -6.59
CA ASP A 172 18.17 -14.10 -7.89
C ASP A 172 18.33 -15.48 -8.55
N GLY A 173 18.49 -16.55 -7.77
CA GLY A 173 18.63 -17.92 -8.26
C GLY A 173 17.82 -18.94 -7.47
N TRP A 174 17.21 -19.90 -8.17
CA TRP A 174 16.38 -20.94 -7.59
C TRP A 174 16.88 -22.34 -7.97
N PRO A 175 16.95 -23.27 -6.99
CA PRO A 175 17.26 -24.66 -7.28
C PRO A 175 16.22 -25.30 -8.22
N THR A 176 16.70 -26.10 -9.17
CA THR A 176 15.83 -26.82 -10.10
C THR A 176 14.87 -27.75 -9.35
N GLY A 177 13.58 -27.69 -9.67
CA GLY A 177 12.56 -28.57 -9.09
C GLY A 177 12.05 -28.15 -7.71
N MET A 178 12.39 -26.94 -7.25
CA MET A 178 11.81 -26.38 -6.03
C MET A 178 10.72 -25.36 -6.31
N ASP A 179 9.79 -25.24 -5.36
CA ASP A 179 8.74 -24.25 -5.36
C ASP A 179 9.30 -22.84 -5.24
N ILE A 180 8.90 -21.95 -6.15
CA ILE A 180 9.28 -20.54 -6.09
C ILE A 180 8.40 -19.83 -5.08
N HIS A 181 9.04 -19.13 -4.16
CA HIS A 181 8.40 -18.17 -3.29
C HIS A 181 8.68 -16.75 -3.78
N ILE A 182 7.63 -15.96 -3.86
CA ILE A 182 7.73 -14.53 -4.15
C ILE A 182 7.25 -13.73 -2.96
N GLU A 183 7.90 -12.61 -2.69
CA GLU A 183 7.41 -11.63 -1.74
C GLU A 183 6.67 -10.53 -2.49
N VAL A 184 5.38 -10.39 -2.21
CA VAL A 184 4.54 -9.38 -2.85
C VAL A 184 4.41 -8.17 -1.95
N LEU A 185 5.22 -7.14 -2.20
CA LEU A 185 5.16 -5.87 -1.47
C LEU A 185 4.20 -4.90 -2.16
N PRO A 186 3.02 -4.59 -1.58
CA PRO A 186 2.19 -3.52 -2.09
C PRO A 186 2.96 -2.21 -1.91
N PRO A 187 3.26 -1.49 -3.00
CA PRO A 187 4.07 -0.28 -2.89
C PRO A 187 3.34 0.77 -2.06
N LEU A 188 4.07 1.69 -1.42
CA LEU A 188 3.51 2.66 -0.46
C LEU A 188 2.31 3.44 -1.00
N TRP A 189 2.28 3.71 -2.31
CA TRP A 189 1.18 4.40 -2.98
C TRP A 189 -0.10 3.57 -3.10
N VAL A 190 -0.02 2.24 -2.98
CA VAL A 190 -1.18 1.35 -2.91
C VAL A 190 -1.73 1.29 -1.49
N GLN A 191 -0.87 1.40 -0.47
CA GLN A 191 -1.24 1.32 0.95
C GLN A 191 -2.27 2.39 1.35
N GLY A 192 -3.01 2.15 2.44
CA GLY A 192 -3.96 3.12 3.01
C GLY A 192 -5.43 2.98 2.59
N ARG A 193 -5.74 2.19 1.55
CA ARG A 193 -7.12 1.82 1.21
C ARG A 193 -7.40 0.36 1.52
N ARG A 194 -8.29 0.13 2.49
CA ARG A 194 -8.79 -1.22 2.78
C ARG A 194 -9.61 -1.73 1.60
N GLY A 195 -9.66 -3.06 1.41
CA GLY A 195 -10.42 -3.71 0.34
C GLY A 195 -9.70 -3.79 -1.01
N ARG A 196 -8.40 -3.49 -1.06
CA ARG A 196 -7.58 -3.74 -2.25
C ARG A 196 -6.78 -5.02 -2.10
N VAL A 197 -6.61 -5.73 -3.21
CA VAL A 197 -5.83 -6.96 -3.30
C VAL A 197 -4.90 -6.82 -4.49
N LEU A 198 -3.62 -7.02 -4.25
CA LEU A 198 -2.62 -7.15 -5.31
C LEU A 198 -2.55 -8.62 -5.68
N VAL A 199 -2.94 -8.94 -6.90
CA VAL A 199 -2.94 -10.29 -7.45
C VAL A 199 -1.76 -10.44 -8.40
N VAL A 200 -1.01 -11.52 -8.24
CA VAL A 200 0.10 -11.91 -9.09
C VAL A 200 -0.23 -13.26 -9.70
N THR A 201 -0.34 -13.31 -11.02
CA THR A 201 -0.66 -14.52 -11.78
C THR A 201 0.53 -14.91 -12.65
N PRO A 202 1.24 -16.01 -12.33
CA PRO A 202 2.27 -16.53 -13.21
C PRO A 202 1.64 -17.13 -14.48
N ARG A 203 2.29 -16.91 -15.63
CA ARG A 203 1.85 -17.46 -16.93
C ARG A 203 2.44 -18.83 -17.27
N ALA A 204 3.30 -19.36 -16.41
CA ALA A 204 3.87 -20.69 -16.59
C ALA A 204 2.85 -21.76 -16.17
N PRO A 205 2.69 -22.85 -16.96
CA PRO A 205 1.80 -23.96 -16.60
C PRO A 205 2.15 -24.58 -15.24
N GLY A 206 1.13 -24.95 -14.46
CA GLY A 206 1.28 -25.62 -13.16
C GLY A 206 1.60 -24.70 -11.98
N MET A 207 1.81 -23.40 -12.23
CA MET A 207 2.09 -22.41 -11.18
C MET A 207 0.81 -21.82 -10.60
N ALA A 208 0.80 -21.61 -9.28
CA ALA A 208 -0.32 -21.07 -8.52
C ALA A 208 -0.35 -19.53 -8.54
N GLN A 209 -1.54 -18.96 -8.45
CA GLN A 209 -1.74 -17.52 -8.29
C GLN A 209 -1.37 -17.11 -6.86
N ALA A 210 -0.67 -15.98 -6.73
CA ALA A 210 -0.43 -15.30 -5.48
C ALA A 210 -1.33 -14.06 -5.34
N SER A 211 -1.76 -13.71 -4.13
CA SER A 211 -2.49 -12.49 -3.83
C SER A 211 -2.15 -11.91 -2.46
N ALA A 212 -1.64 -10.68 -2.42
CA ALA A 212 -1.39 -9.94 -1.18
C ALA A 212 -2.51 -8.92 -0.93
N HIS A 213 -3.19 -9.04 0.20
CA HIS A 213 -4.15 -8.04 0.64
C HIS A 213 -3.42 -6.75 1.03
N VAL A 214 -3.86 -5.63 0.48
CA VAL A 214 -3.33 -4.32 0.84
C VAL A 214 -3.90 -3.98 2.22
N MET A 215 -3.08 -4.15 3.25
CA MET A 215 -3.47 -3.74 4.60
C MET A 215 -3.68 -2.22 4.64
N GLY A 216 -4.77 -1.80 5.28
CA GLY A 216 -4.97 -0.38 5.58
C GLY A 216 -3.85 0.12 6.50
N ARG A 217 -3.50 1.42 6.41
CA ARG A 217 -2.46 2.03 7.24
C ARG A 217 -2.70 1.81 8.74
N ASP A 218 -3.96 1.79 9.16
CA ASP A 218 -4.33 1.49 10.55
C ASP A 218 -4.09 0.04 10.95
N ALA A 219 -4.16 -0.93 10.02
CA ALA A 219 -3.88 -2.34 10.32
C ALA A 219 -2.37 -2.60 10.49
N LEU A 220 -1.53 -1.78 9.85
CA LEU A 220 -0.08 -1.78 10.05
C LEU A 220 0.33 -1.21 11.43
N VAL A 221 -0.44 -0.25 11.97
CA VAL A 221 -0.11 0.44 13.23
C VAL A 221 -0.88 -0.13 14.44
N ALA A 222 -2.12 -0.57 14.24
CA ALA A 222 -2.99 -1.04 15.30
C ALA A 222 -3.09 -2.58 15.30
N ARG A 223 -2.32 -3.18 16.21
CA ARG A 223 -2.43 -4.57 16.69
C ARG A 223 -2.19 -5.63 15.60
N ASN A 224 -1.01 -6.25 15.63
CA ASN A 224 -0.64 -7.50 14.95
C ASN A 224 0.00 -7.40 13.54
N ALA A 225 0.73 -6.33 13.23
CA ALA A 225 1.78 -6.41 12.19
C ALA A 225 2.83 -7.50 12.51
N THR A 226 2.88 -7.95 13.76
CA THR A 226 3.67 -9.11 14.23
C THR A 226 3.05 -10.49 13.91
N TYR A 227 1.73 -10.64 13.76
CA TYR A 227 1.14 -11.97 13.44
C TYR A 227 0.92 -12.18 11.94
N TYR A 228 0.59 -11.13 11.19
CA TYR A 228 0.49 -11.20 9.72
C TYR A 228 1.79 -10.68 9.08
N GLY A 229 2.93 -11.15 9.59
CA GLY A 229 4.26 -10.73 9.16
C GLY A 229 4.50 -10.90 7.66
N ARG A 230 5.68 -10.49 7.20
CA ARG A 230 6.19 -10.58 5.81
C ARG A 230 5.89 -11.93 5.11
N LEU A 231 5.69 -13.02 5.85
CA LEU A 231 5.19 -14.29 5.31
C LEU A 231 3.79 -14.26 4.68
N SER A 232 2.86 -13.42 5.14
CA SER A 232 1.59 -13.23 4.42
C SER A 232 1.81 -12.61 3.02
N LEU A 233 2.99 -12.03 2.81
CA LEU A 233 3.48 -11.52 1.55
C LEU A 233 4.35 -12.54 0.80
N LEU A 234 4.93 -13.53 1.49
CA LEU A 234 5.68 -14.64 0.88
C LEU A 234 4.73 -15.74 0.42
N GLN A 235 4.55 -15.82 -0.88
CA GLN A 235 3.59 -16.72 -1.48
C GLN A 235 4.27 -17.74 -2.36
N ASN A 236 3.90 -19.00 -2.15
CA ASN A 236 4.32 -20.09 -3.01
C ASN A 236 3.54 -19.99 -4.32
N ILE A 237 4.25 -19.82 -5.44
CA ILE A 237 3.66 -19.81 -6.78
C ILE A 237 3.89 -21.15 -7.50
N GLY A 238 4.42 -22.16 -6.83
CA GLY A 238 4.63 -23.51 -7.33
C GLY A 238 6.00 -23.73 -7.97
N THR A 239 6.23 -24.96 -8.41
CA THR A 239 7.46 -25.38 -9.08
C THR A 239 7.41 -25.00 -10.58
N PRO A 240 8.41 -24.28 -11.12
CA PRO A 240 8.46 -23.98 -12.54
C PRO A 240 8.68 -25.26 -13.36
N PRO A 241 8.11 -25.37 -14.58
CA PRO A 241 8.39 -26.49 -15.45
C PRO A 241 9.90 -26.64 -15.76
N PRO A 242 10.42 -27.87 -15.94
CA PRO A 242 11.83 -28.09 -16.25
C PRO A 242 12.30 -27.28 -17.46
N GLY A 243 13.43 -26.58 -17.33
CA GLY A 243 14.03 -25.79 -18.41
C GLY A 243 13.47 -24.36 -18.55
N VAL A 244 12.48 -23.96 -17.75
CA VAL A 244 12.00 -22.57 -17.73
C VAL A 244 12.99 -21.68 -16.97
N THR A 245 13.61 -20.74 -17.68
CA THR A 245 14.50 -19.72 -17.10
C THR A 245 13.82 -18.37 -16.92
N ARG A 246 12.59 -18.21 -17.43
CA ARG A 246 11.86 -16.94 -17.43
C ARG A 246 10.38 -17.16 -17.15
N ILE A 247 9.83 -16.45 -16.16
CA ILE A 247 8.40 -16.47 -15.85
C ILE A 247 7.82 -15.07 -16.10
N GLU A 248 6.78 -14.99 -16.93
CA GLU A 248 5.96 -13.78 -17.01
C GLU A 248 4.93 -13.76 -15.88
N LEU A 249 4.88 -12.65 -15.14
CA LEU A 249 3.95 -12.40 -14.06
C LEU A 249 2.98 -11.30 -14.48
N ASP A 250 1.69 -11.61 -14.54
CA ASP A 250 0.64 -10.59 -14.66
C ASP A 250 0.30 -10.08 -13.26
N ILE A 251 0.41 -8.77 -13.06
CA ILE A 251 0.15 -8.13 -11.77
C ILE A 251 -1.11 -7.28 -11.90
N GLU A 252 -2.11 -7.54 -11.07
CA GLU A 252 -3.36 -6.79 -11.04
C GLU A 252 -3.60 -6.19 -9.66
N LEU A 253 -3.84 -4.88 -9.61
CA LEU A 253 -4.42 -4.27 -8.42
C LEU A 253 -5.94 -4.30 -8.55
N ARG A 254 -6.56 -5.06 -7.68
CA ARG A 254 -8.01 -5.27 -7.62
C ARG A 254 -8.61 -4.50 -6.46
N GLU A 255 -9.79 -3.92 -6.65
CA GLU A 255 -10.55 -3.19 -5.62
C GLU A 255 -11.92 -3.83 -5.44
N GLY A 256 -12.18 -4.28 -4.22
CA GLY A 256 -13.44 -4.88 -3.79
C GLY A 256 -14.41 -3.84 -3.24
N PRO A 257 -15.67 -4.23 -2.99
CA PRO A 257 -16.70 -3.34 -2.49
C PRO A 257 -16.34 -2.85 -1.06
N PRO A 258 -16.63 -1.57 -0.73
CA PRO A 258 -16.26 -0.99 0.57
C PRO A 258 -16.84 -1.74 1.79
N SER A 259 -17.96 -2.45 1.60
CA SER A 259 -18.72 -3.17 2.63
C SER A 259 -18.11 -4.50 3.07
N GLU A 260 -17.21 -5.10 2.28
CA GLU A 260 -16.57 -6.39 2.60
C GLU A 260 -15.37 -6.27 3.54
N ASN A 261 -15.13 -5.09 4.13
CA ASN A 261 -14.13 -4.90 5.17
C ASN A 261 -14.36 -5.73 6.45
N ARG A 262 -15.51 -6.39 6.61
CA ARG A 262 -15.75 -7.40 7.67
C ARG A 262 -15.46 -8.85 7.23
N ALA A 263 -15.29 -9.10 5.94
CA ALA A 263 -15.30 -10.44 5.35
C ALA A 263 -13.96 -10.89 4.75
N ILE A 264 -12.83 -10.26 5.13
CA ILE A 264 -11.49 -10.83 4.82
C ILE A 264 -11.38 -12.28 5.32
N ARG A 265 -12.15 -12.65 6.35
CA ARG A 265 -12.17 -14.01 6.94
C ARG A 265 -12.93 -15.08 6.14
N GLY A 266 -13.77 -14.72 5.16
CA GLY A 266 -14.62 -15.70 4.43
C GLY A 266 -14.27 -15.89 2.95
N TYR A 267 -13.31 -15.14 2.43
CA TYR A 267 -13.07 -15.05 0.99
C TYR A 267 -12.25 -16.23 0.42
N GLU A 268 -11.38 -16.87 1.20
CA GLU A 268 -10.59 -18.03 0.74
C GLU A 268 -11.46 -19.21 0.27
N GLN A 269 -12.72 -19.33 0.73
CA GLN A 269 -13.54 -20.53 0.49
C GLN A 269 -14.56 -20.41 -0.65
N THR A 270 -14.92 -19.21 -1.14
CA THR A 270 -16.10 -19.08 -2.02
C THR A 270 -15.83 -18.92 -3.51
N GLY A 271 -14.56 -18.85 -3.96
CA GLY A 271 -14.21 -18.87 -5.39
C GLY A 271 -14.85 -17.76 -6.25
N GLY A 272 -15.46 -16.75 -5.62
CA GLY A 272 -16.26 -15.71 -6.26
C GLY A 272 -15.39 -14.62 -6.87
N SER A 273 -14.77 -14.89 -8.02
CA SER A 273 -13.88 -13.96 -8.73
C SER A 273 -14.54 -12.69 -9.27
N ASN A 274 -15.87 -12.55 -9.22
CA ASN A 274 -16.63 -11.51 -9.93
C ASN A 274 -16.83 -10.19 -9.17
N VAL A 275 -16.41 -10.05 -7.91
CA VAL A 275 -16.74 -8.86 -7.10
C VAL A 275 -15.68 -7.75 -7.18
N TYR A 276 -14.47 -8.07 -7.66
CA TYR A 276 -13.36 -7.14 -7.69
C TYR A 276 -13.18 -6.48 -9.06
N SER A 277 -13.07 -5.16 -9.07
CA SER A 277 -12.73 -4.43 -10.29
C SER A 277 -11.21 -4.27 -10.41
N VAL A 278 -10.68 -4.52 -11.62
CA VAL A 278 -9.26 -4.27 -11.89
C VAL A 278 -9.03 -2.77 -12.04
N VAL A 279 -8.22 -2.20 -11.16
CA VAL A 279 -7.90 -0.76 -11.13
C VAL A 279 -6.62 -0.47 -11.89
N TRP A 280 -5.68 -1.41 -11.86
CA TRP A 280 -4.38 -1.30 -12.51
C TRP A 280 -3.86 -2.68 -12.91
N ARG A 281 -3.12 -2.74 -14.02
CA ARG A 281 -2.40 -3.93 -14.49
C ARG A 281 -0.97 -3.57 -14.85
N SER A 282 -0.07 -4.50 -14.59
CA SER A 282 1.29 -4.49 -15.11
C SER A 282 1.71 -5.91 -15.47
N ARG A 283 2.79 -6.00 -16.24
CA ARG A 283 3.47 -7.26 -16.50
C ARG A 283 4.90 -7.13 -16.03
N GLN A 284 5.37 -8.11 -15.27
CA GLN A 284 6.77 -8.23 -14.90
C GLN A 284 7.33 -9.54 -15.46
N THR A 285 8.62 -9.53 -15.71
CA THR A 285 9.37 -10.72 -16.07
C THR A 285 10.28 -11.07 -14.90
N LEU A 286 10.21 -12.33 -14.50
CA LEU A 286 11.10 -12.93 -13.55
C LEU A 286 12.15 -13.73 -14.33
N GLU A 287 13.41 -13.36 -14.23
CA GLU A 287 14.52 -14.19 -14.71
C GLU A 287 14.93 -15.11 -13.56
N LEU A 288 15.03 -16.41 -13.82
CA LEU A 288 15.42 -17.41 -12.84
C LEU A 288 16.86 -17.83 -13.14
N ALA A 289 17.82 -17.42 -12.29
CA ALA A 289 19.13 -18.03 -12.35
C ALA A 289 19.00 -19.49 -11.86
N ARG A 290 19.64 -20.39 -12.60
CA ARG A 290 19.56 -21.82 -12.30
C ARG A 290 20.61 -22.17 -11.25
N ALA A 291 20.17 -22.84 -10.20
CA ALA A 291 21.05 -23.60 -9.30
C ALA A 291 20.71 -25.10 -9.44
N ASP A 292 21.72 -25.94 -9.32
CA ASP A 292 21.56 -27.40 -9.36
C ASP A 292 21.02 -27.96 -8.04
N GLY A 293 21.16 -27.22 -6.93
CA GLY A 293 20.64 -27.59 -5.62
C GLY A 293 20.59 -26.43 -4.62
N ALA A 294 19.97 -26.67 -3.47
CA ALA A 294 19.92 -25.69 -2.39
C ALA A 294 21.31 -25.30 -1.87
N ASP A 295 22.24 -26.27 -1.85
CA ASP A 295 23.62 -26.10 -1.37
C ASP A 295 24.46 -25.16 -2.26
N GLU A 296 24.11 -25.03 -3.55
CA GLU A 296 24.74 -24.06 -4.44
C GLU A 296 24.21 -22.64 -4.20
N SER A 297 22.94 -22.55 -3.77
CA SER A 297 22.30 -21.27 -3.47
C SER A 297 22.60 -20.76 -2.06
N LEU A 298 22.83 -21.65 -1.09
CA LEU A 298 22.92 -21.31 0.33
C LEU A 298 24.16 -21.94 0.96
N THR A 299 24.94 -21.15 1.68
CA THR A 299 26.05 -21.69 2.47
C THR A 299 25.59 -22.10 3.88
N GLU A 300 25.90 -23.32 4.28
CA GLU A 300 25.65 -23.79 5.64
C GLU A 300 26.53 -23.05 6.67
N PHE A 301 25.99 -22.83 7.87
CA PHE A 301 26.78 -22.36 9.01
C PHE A 301 26.31 -22.95 10.34
N SER A 302 27.24 -23.19 11.25
CA SER A 302 26.94 -23.63 12.62
C SER A 302 27.40 -22.58 13.61
N SER A 303 26.63 -22.40 14.69
CA SER A 303 26.92 -21.39 15.72
C SER A 303 26.43 -21.89 17.08
N PRO A 304 27.35 -22.30 17.99
CA PRO A 304 27.00 -22.69 19.35
C PRO A 304 26.26 -21.57 20.10
N ALA A 305 26.53 -20.30 19.76
CA ALA A 305 25.83 -19.17 20.34
C ALA A 305 24.33 -19.15 19.95
N ILE A 306 23.99 -19.47 18.69
CA ILE A 306 22.59 -19.60 18.27
C ILE A 306 21.93 -20.77 18.99
N GLU A 307 22.61 -21.91 19.08
CA GLU A 307 22.10 -23.08 19.81
C GLU A 307 21.80 -22.76 21.28
N SER A 308 22.72 -22.09 21.98
CA SER A 308 22.53 -21.66 23.37
C SER A 308 21.32 -20.74 23.48
N VAL A 309 21.22 -19.75 22.59
CA VAL A 309 20.11 -18.80 22.61
C VAL A 309 18.78 -19.47 22.35
N LEU A 310 18.70 -20.35 21.35
CA LEU A 310 17.47 -21.09 21.07
C LEU A 310 17.09 -21.97 22.27
N ARG A 311 18.05 -22.67 22.88
CA ARG A 311 17.79 -23.54 24.03
C ARG A 311 17.37 -22.78 25.29
N GLU A 312 17.96 -21.62 25.54
CA GLU A 312 17.74 -20.84 26.76
C GLU A 312 16.54 -19.89 26.67
N SER A 313 16.17 -19.44 25.46
CA SER A 313 15.19 -18.36 25.29
C SER A 313 13.99 -18.68 24.41
N ALA A 314 14.01 -19.77 23.64
CA ALA A 314 12.84 -20.15 22.86
C ALA A 314 11.78 -20.73 23.79
N ASN A 315 10.68 -19.99 23.96
CA ASN A 315 9.47 -20.47 24.58
C ASN A 315 8.45 -20.74 23.48
N VAL A 316 8.05 -21.99 23.31
CA VAL A 316 7.00 -22.33 22.33
C VAL A 316 5.68 -22.39 23.06
N SER A 317 4.69 -21.63 22.59
CA SER A 317 3.32 -21.68 23.08
C SER A 317 2.39 -22.12 21.95
N ILE A 318 1.46 -23.03 22.23
CA ILE A 318 0.49 -23.49 21.23
C ILE A 318 -0.83 -22.79 21.53
N LYS A 319 -1.41 -22.11 20.55
CA LYS A 319 -2.74 -21.51 20.63
C LYS A 319 -3.69 -22.24 19.70
N LEU A 320 -4.66 -22.96 20.27
CA LEU A 320 -5.65 -23.68 19.48
C LEU A 320 -6.77 -22.71 19.08
N ASP A 321 -6.93 -22.43 17.79
CA ASP A 321 -8.03 -21.63 17.27
C ASP A 321 -9.15 -22.56 16.78
N HIS A 322 -10.19 -22.71 17.60
CA HIS A 322 -11.34 -23.56 17.32
C HIS A 322 -12.19 -23.08 16.14
N LEU A 323 -12.12 -21.81 15.73
CA LEU A 323 -12.97 -21.31 14.64
C LEU A 323 -12.57 -21.83 13.27
N HIS A 324 -11.32 -22.28 13.10
CA HIS A 324 -10.77 -22.59 11.78
C HIS A 324 -10.25 -24.02 11.65
N ASP A 325 -10.41 -24.85 12.68
CA ASP A 325 -9.74 -26.17 12.77
C ASP A 325 -8.22 -26.05 12.56
N ARG A 326 -7.66 -24.89 12.96
CA ARG A 326 -6.25 -24.54 12.77
C ARG A 326 -5.60 -24.35 14.13
N ALA A 327 -4.53 -25.09 14.35
CA ALA A 327 -3.61 -24.83 15.43
C ALA A 327 -2.73 -23.62 15.06
N LEU A 328 -2.81 -22.54 15.84
CA LEU A 328 -1.86 -21.44 15.75
C LEU A 328 -0.74 -21.69 16.77
N VAL A 329 0.41 -22.17 16.32
CA VAL A 329 1.58 -22.24 17.21
C VAL A 329 2.27 -20.89 17.24
N GLU A 330 2.31 -20.27 18.42
CA GLU A 330 3.01 -19.02 18.69
C GLU A 330 4.35 -19.31 19.35
N THR A 331 5.43 -19.10 18.61
CA THR A 331 6.77 -19.10 19.20
C THR A 331 7.10 -17.74 19.81
N ARG A 332 7.41 -17.73 21.11
CA ARG A 332 7.92 -16.56 21.83
C ARG A 332 9.37 -16.78 22.19
N MET A 333 10.26 -16.17 21.44
CA MET A 333 11.68 -16.15 21.78
C MET A 333 12.05 -14.79 22.35
N ASP A 334 13.10 -14.73 23.17
CA ASP A 334 13.82 -13.47 23.38
C ASP A 334 14.57 -13.12 22.08
N TRP A 335 13.82 -12.57 21.15
CA TRP A 335 14.33 -12.21 19.83
C TRP A 335 15.40 -11.14 19.89
N GLU A 336 15.49 -10.34 20.97
CA GLU A 336 16.56 -9.37 21.15
C GLU A 336 17.89 -10.07 21.47
N MET A 337 17.85 -11.14 22.26
CA MET A 337 19.02 -11.98 22.52
C MET A 337 19.47 -12.76 21.28
N ALA A 338 18.51 -13.33 20.54
CA ALA A 338 18.76 -13.96 19.23
C ALA A 338 19.34 -12.95 18.24
N ARG A 339 18.78 -11.73 18.19
CA ARG A 339 19.25 -10.63 17.34
C ARG A 339 20.69 -10.27 17.66
N ARG A 340 21.06 -10.05 18.92
CA ARG A 340 22.46 -9.71 19.27
C ARG A 340 23.45 -10.78 18.82
N SER A 341 23.03 -12.03 18.80
CA SER A 341 23.83 -13.15 18.30
C SER A 341 23.87 -13.17 16.77
N LEU A 342 22.75 -12.86 16.10
CA LEU A 342 22.63 -12.78 14.64
C LEU A 342 23.24 -11.52 14.03
N CYS A 343 23.27 -10.37 14.70
CA CYS A 343 23.91 -9.13 14.21
C CYS A 343 25.42 -9.31 13.95
N LYS A 344 26.04 -10.31 14.59
CA LYS A 344 27.43 -10.69 14.33
C LYS A 344 27.62 -11.47 13.02
N ILE A 345 26.52 -11.86 12.39
CA ILE A 345 26.48 -12.68 11.18
C ILE A 345 25.68 -11.90 10.13
N GLN A 346 26.38 -11.11 9.32
CA GLN A 346 25.78 -10.22 8.31
C GLN A 346 25.07 -11.04 7.21
N ASN A 347 23.90 -10.57 6.77
CA ASN A 347 23.07 -11.15 5.70
C ASN A 347 22.49 -12.56 5.96
N ASP A 348 22.37 -12.95 7.22
CA ASP A 348 21.89 -14.28 7.58
C ASP A 348 20.43 -14.27 8.03
N VAL A 349 19.67 -15.24 7.51
CA VAL A 349 18.30 -15.54 7.93
C VAL A 349 18.35 -16.78 8.82
N LEU A 350 17.75 -16.68 10.00
CA LEU A 350 17.54 -17.86 10.84
C LEU A 350 16.23 -18.52 10.39
N ALA A 351 16.30 -19.34 9.35
CA ALA A 351 15.17 -20.09 8.82
C ALA A 351 15.11 -21.48 9.48
N LEU A 352 14.04 -21.73 10.23
CA LEU A 352 13.87 -22.91 11.06
C LEU A 352 12.69 -23.74 10.55
N ARG A 353 12.89 -25.04 10.36
CA ARG A 353 11.81 -26.01 10.43
C ARG A 353 11.45 -26.23 11.89
N MET A 354 10.15 -26.19 12.17
CA MET A 354 9.63 -26.45 13.51
C MET A 354 8.74 -27.68 13.46
N GLU A 355 9.05 -28.65 14.31
CA GLU A 355 8.24 -29.86 14.50
C GLU A 355 7.73 -29.82 15.94
N ILE A 356 6.41 -29.92 16.13
CA ILE A 356 5.80 -30.04 17.45
C ILE A 356 5.69 -31.51 17.77
N LEU A 357 6.25 -31.91 18.90
CA LEU A 357 6.26 -33.27 19.37
C LEU A 357 5.36 -33.42 20.59
N ARG A 358 4.59 -34.50 20.61
CA ARG A 358 3.80 -34.96 21.75
C ARG A 358 4.34 -36.33 22.12
N ASP A 359 4.88 -36.46 23.34
CA ASP A 359 5.44 -37.73 23.84
C ASP A 359 6.53 -38.31 22.88
N GLY A 360 7.27 -37.42 22.21
CA GLY A 360 8.33 -37.77 21.25
C GLY A 360 7.86 -37.99 19.80
N GLU A 361 6.55 -37.99 19.53
CA GLU A 361 6.00 -38.14 18.17
C GLU A 361 5.66 -36.79 17.54
N VAL A 362 6.01 -36.59 16.27
CA VAL A 362 5.72 -35.35 15.55
C VAL A 362 4.23 -35.26 15.20
N VAL A 363 3.52 -34.34 15.84
CA VAL A 363 2.08 -34.11 15.64
C VAL A 363 1.75 -32.90 14.77
N ALA A 364 2.70 -31.98 14.61
CA ALA A 364 2.57 -30.86 13.70
C ALA A 364 3.92 -30.43 13.12
N THR A 365 3.91 -29.89 11.90
CA THR A 365 5.13 -29.36 11.26
C THR A 365 4.87 -27.99 10.68
N GLY A 366 5.92 -27.20 10.66
CA GLY A 366 5.86 -25.83 10.26
C GLY A 366 7.23 -25.24 10.06
N TYR A 367 7.24 -23.92 9.98
CA TYR A 367 8.44 -23.15 9.80
C TYR A 367 8.36 -21.90 10.65
N ALA A 368 9.49 -21.54 11.22
CA ALA A 368 9.70 -20.28 11.92
C ALA A 368 10.88 -19.58 11.27
N GLY A 369 10.97 -18.27 11.44
CA GLY A 369 12.24 -17.65 11.17
C GLY A 369 12.40 -16.23 11.62
N LEU A 370 13.66 -15.82 11.55
CA LEU A 370 14.11 -14.49 11.87
C LEU A 370 14.80 -13.88 10.67
N GLU A 371 14.36 -12.69 10.31
CA GLU A 371 15.04 -11.87 9.34
C GLU A 371 15.60 -10.63 10.02
N HIS A 372 16.89 -10.39 9.83
CA HIS A 372 17.51 -9.14 10.25
C HIS A 372 17.23 -8.07 9.18
N VAL A 373 16.35 -7.12 9.50
CA VAL A 373 15.84 -6.11 8.53
C VAL A 373 16.92 -5.07 8.12
N ALA A 374 18.13 -5.10 8.69
CA ALA A 374 19.06 -3.99 8.60
C ALA A 374 19.79 -3.77 7.25
N SER A 375 19.43 -4.46 6.16
CA SER A 375 20.18 -4.36 4.89
C SER A 375 19.44 -3.69 3.73
N ARG A 376 18.13 -3.35 3.83
CA ARG A 376 17.44 -2.71 2.70
C ARG A 376 17.49 -1.18 2.75
N ARG A 377 18.38 -0.64 1.92
CA ARG A 377 18.54 0.78 1.55
C ARG A 377 17.32 1.44 0.88
N SER A 378 16.11 0.88 0.92
CA SER A 378 14.96 1.58 0.37
C SER A 378 14.54 2.68 1.36
N GLY A 379 14.42 3.91 0.89
CA GLY A 379 14.09 5.09 1.72
C GLY A 379 12.75 5.00 2.48
N ALA A 380 11.97 3.94 2.25
CA ALA A 380 10.76 3.59 2.97
C ALA A 380 11.01 2.82 4.30
N GLY A 381 12.18 2.18 4.46
CA GLY A 381 12.51 1.32 5.60
C GLY A 381 12.67 2.05 6.94
N MET A 382 13.01 3.35 6.90
CA MET A 382 13.32 4.14 8.10
C MET A 382 12.19 4.19 9.14
N LEU A 383 10.93 4.15 8.71
CA LEU A 383 9.77 4.21 9.61
C LEU A 383 9.40 2.85 10.23
N LEU A 384 9.74 1.75 9.56
CA LEU A 384 9.53 0.38 10.07
C LEU A 384 10.71 -0.06 10.96
N GLU A 385 11.94 0.33 10.63
CA GLU A 385 13.14 0.10 11.45
C GLU A 385 13.02 0.71 12.86
N LEU A 386 12.36 1.87 12.97
CA LEU A 386 12.15 2.57 14.25
C LEU A 386 11.11 1.92 15.16
N LEU A 387 10.22 1.08 14.63
CA LEU A 387 9.12 0.51 15.40
C LEU A 387 9.39 -0.95 15.80
N HIS A 388 9.95 -1.79 14.92
CA HIS A 388 10.28 -3.18 15.24
C HIS A 388 11.44 -3.71 14.36
N PRO A 389 12.70 -3.74 14.85
CA PRO A 389 13.87 -4.13 14.03
C PRO A 389 13.92 -5.63 13.69
N VAL A 390 13.00 -6.43 14.23
CA VAL A 390 12.96 -7.88 14.06
C VAL A 390 11.50 -8.32 13.96
N SER A 391 11.11 -8.83 12.80
CA SER A 391 9.89 -9.61 12.67
C SER A 391 10.22 -11.08 12.91
N ALA A 392 9.65 -11.64 13.96
CA ALA A 392 9.65 -13.06 14.19
C ALA A 392 8.30 -13.65 13.84
N TYR A 393 8.30 -14.84 13.27
CA TYR A 393 7.07 -15.52 12.89
C TYR A 393 7.22 -17.02 12.97
N SER A 394 6.07 -17.69 13.16
CA SER A 394 5.94 -19.14 13.06
C SER A 394 4.61 -19.49 12.39
N VAL A 395 4.65 -20.35 11.37
CA VAL A 395 3.47 -20.95 10.74
C VAL A 395 3.59 -22.45 10.92
N VAL A 396 2.60 -23.06 11.55
CA VAL A 396 2.54 -24.51 11.78
C VAL A 396 1.23 -25.05 11.26
N ALA A 397 1.32 -26.12 10.49
CA ALA A 397 0.16 -26.89 10.08
C ALA A 397 0.12 -28.19 10.90
N PRO A 398 -1.03 -28.56 11.50
CA PRO A 398 -1.19 -29.86 12.12
C PRO A 398 -1.03 -30.96 11.06
N LEU A 399 -0.34 -32.05 11.39
CA LEU A 399 -0.17 -33.19 10.49
C LEU A 399 -1.25 -34.26 10.69
N SER A 400 -1.94 -34.26 11.83
CA SER A 400 -2.91 -35.29 12.19
C SER A 400 -4.10 -34.72 12.95
N GLU A 401 -5.26 -35.38 12.81
CA GLU A 401 -6.46 -35.11 13.61
C GLU A 401 -6.21 -35.31 15.13
N GLN A 402 -5.13 -36.03 15.48
CA GLN A 402 -4.68 -36.24 16.86
C GLN A 402 -4.24 -34.95 17.55
N PHE A 403 -3.95 -33.88 16.79
CA PHE A 403 -3.64 -32.57 17.35
C PHE A 403 -4.85 -31.97 18.11
N ALA A 404 -6.07 -32.30 17.69
CA ALA A 404 -7.32 -31.81 18.30
C ALA A 404 -7.95 -32.83 19.28
N ALA A 405 -7.56 -34.10 19.22
CA ALA A 405 -8.15 -35.16 20.03
C ALA A 405 -7.38 -35.36 21.37
N ILE A 406 -8.02 -34.90 22.46
CA ILE A 406 -7.93 -35.42 23.85
C ILE A 406 -6.56 -35.27 24.57
N GLY A 407 -6.61 -34.70 25.78
CA GLY A 407 -5.60 -34.85 26.85
C GLY A 407 -4.36 -33.94 26.76
N ILE A 408 -4.54 -32.62 26.69
CA ILE A 408 -3.42 -31.65 26.69
C ILE A 408 -2.58 -31.75 27.97
N GLU A 409 -3.20 -32.13 29.10
CA GLU A 409 -2.64 -32.00 30.44
C GLU A 409 -1.58 -33.07 30.81
N ASP A 410 -1.62 -34.25 30.19
CA ASP A 410 -0.80 -35.40 30.59
C ASP A 410 0.37 -35.73 29.65
N SER A 411 0.51 -35.00 28.54
CA SER A 411 1.56 -35.27 27.54
C SER A 411 2.77 -34.35 27.71
N GLU A 412 3.96 -34.89 27.41
CA GLU A 412 5.17 -34.09 27.28
C GLU A 412 5.19 -33.43 25.90
N TRP A 413 5.02 -32.10 25.88
CA TRP A 413 5.07 -31.31 24.67
C TRP A 413 6.43 -30.66 24.49
N THR A 414 7.07 -30.94 23.36
CA THR A 414 8.33 -30.30 22.97
C THR A 414 8.24 -29.76 21.54
N ALA A 415 9.12 -28.85 21.21
CA ALA A 415 9.29 -28.34 19.85
C ALA A 415 10.73 -28.58 19.42
N ARG A 416 10.90 -29.29 18.31
CA ARG A 416 12.19 -29.44 17.63
C ARG A 416 12.33 -28.29 16.63
N LEU A 417 13.37 -27.48 16.83
CA LEU A 417 13.76 -26.39 15.95
C LEU A 417 15.04 -26.81 15.22
N ALA A 418 14.94 -27.03 13.91
CA ALA A 418 16.07 -27.41 13.08
C ALA A 418 16.26 -26.37 11.97
N GLY A 419 17.50 -25.99 11.69
CA GLY A 419 17.77 -25.14 10.54
C GLY A 419 17.50 -25.88 9.23
N ASP A 420 16.82 -25.23 8.29
CA ASP A 420 16.32 -25.90 7.07
C ASP A 420 16.58 -25.05 5.81
N PRO A 421 17.33 -25.58 4.82
CA PRO A 421 17.65 -24.83 3.61
C PRO A 421 16.42 -24.55 2.74
N HIS A 422 15.40 -25.42 2.74
CA HIS A 422 14.17 -25.19 1.98
C HIS A 422 13.36 -24.03 2.56
N VAL A 423 13.39 -23.87 3.89
CA VAL A 423 12.78 -22.71 4.55
C VAL A 423 13.59 -21.45 4.26
N ALA A 424 14.92 -21.54 4.25
CA ALA A 424 15.81 -20.41 3.93
C ALA A 424 15.63 -19.88 2.50
N LEU A 425 15.41 -20.76 1.51
CA LEU A 425 15.15 -20.37 0.12
C LEU A 425 13.91 -19.49 -0.05
N ARG A 426 12.98 -19.52 0.91
CA ARG A 426 11.78 -18.64 0.89
C ARG A 426 12.13 -17.17 1.09
N TYR A 427 13.31 -16.86 1.59
CA TYR A 427 13.75 -15.50 1.85
C TYR A 427 14.62 -15.03 0.67
N PRO A 428 14.20 -13.98 -0.05
CA PRO A 428 14.93 -13.52 -1.24
C PRO A 428 16.40 -13.22 -0.99
N ASP A 429 16.71 -12.67 0.19
CA ASP A 429 18.03 -12.15 0.54
C ASP A 429 18.91 -13.18 1.31
N ALA A 430 18.43 -14.40 1.59
CA ALA A 430 19.17 -15.37 2.39
C ALA A 430 20.42 -15.88 1.65
N ALA A 431 21.62 -15.61 2.13
CA ALA A 431 22.84 -16.19 1.55
C ALA A 431 23.25 -17.51 2.26
N ARG A 432 22.81 -17.68 3.49
CA ARG A 432 23.25 -18.75 4.38
C ARG A 432 22.08 -19.30 5.19
N TYR A 433 22.23 -20.51 5.70
CA TYR A 433 21.28 -21.10 6.63
C TYR A 433 21.99 -21.78 7.79
N TRP A 434 21.38 -21.72 8.96
CA TRP A 434 21.92 -22.37 10.15
C TRP A 434 21.79 -23.90 10.01
N LYS A 435 22.84 -24.64 10.34
CA LYS A 435 22.86 -26.10 10.42
C LYS A 435 23.05 -26.49 11.88
N GLY A 436 21.93 -26.82 12.50
CA GLY A 436 21.85 -27.32 13.86
C GLY A 436 20.41 -27.66 14.21
N GLU A 437 20.24 -28.24 15.39
CA GLU A 437 18.95 -28.67 15.92
C GLU A 437 18.92 -28.42 17.43
N VAL A 438 17.80 -27.92 17.93
CA VAL A 438 17.51 -27.88 19.36
C VAL A 438 16.09 -28.37 19.63
N VAL A 439 15.91 -29.03 20.77
CA VAL A 439 14.59 -29.38 21.30
C VAL A 439 14.33 -28.50 22.52
N VAL A 440 13.18 -27.84 22.53
CA VAL A 440 12.76 -26.93 23.60
C VAL A 440 11.39 -27.34 24.14
N PRO A 441 11.11 -27.16 25.45
CA PRO A 441 9.80 -27.46 25.99
C PRO A 441 8.74 -26.50 25.46
N VAL A 442 7.53 -27.01 25.22
CA VAL A 442 6.35 -26.16 24.99
C VAL A 442 5.88 -25.64 26.36
N THR A 443 5.94 -24.33 26.56
CA THR A 443 5.73 -23.71 27.87
C THR A 443 4.27 -23.52 28.23
N SER A 444 3.40 -23.40 27.21
CA SER A 444 1.96 -23.26 27.43
C SER A 444 1.17 -23.73 26.21
N ILE A 445 -0.02 -24.27 26.48
CA ILE A 445 -1.01 -24.61 25.47
C ILE A 445 -2.29 -23.87 25.87
N GLU A 446 -2.63 -22.85 25.10
CA GLU A 446 -3.82 -22.02 25.31
C GLU A 446 -4.89 -22.41 24.29
N VAL A 447 -6.09 -22.68 24.77
CA VAL A 447 -7.25 -22.87 23.90
C VAL A 447 -7.92 -21.51 23.71
N LEU A 448 -7.87 -20.97 22.49
CA LEU A 448 -8.56 -19.73 22.16
C LEU A 448 -10.01 -20.05 21.78
N ASP A 449 -10.93 -19.88 22.72
CA ASP A 449 -12.34 -19.77 22.39
C ASP A 449 -12.66 -18.34 21.94
N ILE A 450 -12.61 -18.10 20.64
CA ILE A 450 -12.87 -16.79 20.04
C ILE A 450 -14.40 -16.48 20.02
N ASN A 451 -15.25 -17.46 20.37
CA ASN A 451 -16.69 -17.25 20.57
C ASN A 451 -17.06 -16.88 22.00
N ALA A 452 -16.10 -16.89 22.94
CA ALA A 452 -16.30 -16.34 24.27
C ALA A 452 -16.77 -14.88 24.14
N ASP A 453 -17.94 -14.57 24.73
CA ASP A 453 -18.58 -13.25 24.66
C ASP A 453 -17.54 -12.16 24.98
N GLU A 454 -17.64 -10.98 24.37
CA GLU A 454 -16.70 -9.86 24.57
C GLU A 454 -16.59 -9.50 26.09
N ARG A 455 -17.62 -9.85 26.87
CA ARG A 455 -17.66 -9.81 28.34
C ARG A 455 -16.72 -10.81 29.03
N GLU A 456 -16.59 -12.00 28.49
CA GLU A 456 -15.71 -13.08 29.00
C GLU A 456 -14.24 -12.77 28.71
N ILE A 457 -13.95 -12.19 27.53
CA ILE A 457 -12.62 -11.65 27.20
C ILE A 457 -12.24 -10.48 28.13
N GLN A 458 -13.18 -9.58 28.45
CA GLN A 458 -12.97 -8.49 29.42
C GLN A 458 -12.73 -9.03 30.84
N ARG A 459 -13.45 -10.08 31.25
CA ARG A 459 -13.28 -10.76 32.54
C ARG A 459 -11.93 -11.47 32.64
N TRP A 460 -11.52 -12.21 31.61
CA TRP A 460 -10.20 -12.83 31.56
C TRP A 460 -9.08 -11.79 31.69
N ARG A 461 -9.21 -10.64 31.03
CA ARG A 461 -8.23 -9.54 31.13
C ARG A 461 -8.17 -8.90 32.52
N SER A 462 -9.27 -8.80 33.23
CA SER A 462 -9.29 -8.26 34.60
C SER A 462 -8.72 -9.27 35.61
N GLU A 463 -8.96 -10.56 35.42
CA GLU A 463 -8.41 -11.63 36.26
C GLU A 463 -6.90 -11.82 36.03
N PHE A 464 -6.41 -11.75 34.79
CA PHE A 464 -4.97 -11.87 34.49
C PHE A 464 -4.14 -10.64 34.91
N ARG A 465 -4.72 -9.43 34.96
CA ARG A 465 -4.03 -8.24 35.50
C ARG A 465 -3.69 -8.37 36.99
N MET A 466 -4.30 -9.30 37.73
CA MET A 466 -4.04 -9.50 39.15
C MET A 466 -2.98 -10.57 39.46
N ARG A 467 -2.41 -11.25 38.44
CA ARG A 467 -1.37 -12.27 38.62
C ARG A 467 -0.13 -12.02 37.76
N SER A 468 0.41 -10.81 37.72
CA SER A 468 1.85 -10.67 37.48
C SER A 468 2.56 -10.90 38.82
N PRO A 469 3.54 -11.81 38.92
CA PRO A 469 4.35 -11.89 40.12
C PRO A 469 5.06 -10.54 40.27
N ARG A 470 4.81 -9.85 41.40
CA ARG A 470 5.68 -8.75 41.82
C ARG A 470 7.08 -9.35 41.95
N ARG A 471 8.02 -8.84 41.16
CA ARG A 471 9.44 -8.95 41.50
C ARG A 471 9.71 -8.20 42.79
#